data_AF-A0A7W9CUD8-F1
#
_entry.id   AF-A0A7W9CUD8-F1
#
_cell.length_a   1.000
_cell.length_b   1.000
_cell.length_c   1.000
_cell.angle_alpha   90.00
_cell.angle_beta   90.00
_cell.angle_gamma   90.00
#
_symmetry.space_group_name_H-M   'P 1'
#
loop_
_entity.id
_entity.type
_entity.pdbx_description
1 polymer ?
#
loop_
_entity_poly.entity_id
_entity_poly.type
_entity_poly.pdbx_seq_one_letter_code
_entity_poly.pdbx_strand_id
1 'polypeptide(L)'
;MEAEWKARLTAGPAGSETSAVGTRFDAGGRPLRFGGNTVVCHVPVVSALWRDLAALGGALAALPSAGSYAFLPPESYHMTVFGGVTANPDRVEVWPEGVPAATPRAAIDRLFIERLAGMRAPQRFRMRPAALRPMGTGGTVLELVPADEDELRRIRGLREALALRLGIREANHDAYAFHITFSYLLRHLSAEAAEAQIADHARLVATFRTARPVIELGPPEFCLFSTLERFLPVAWFDA
;
A
#
# COMPACT_ATOMS: atom_id res chain seq x y z
N MET A 1 -0.34 -20.19 -4.96
CA MET A 1 -0.80 -18.80 -4.74
C MET A 1 -2.05 -18.75 -3.87
N GLU A 2 -3.18 -19.35 -4.26
CA GLU A 2 -4.40 -19.33 -3.43
C GLU A 2 -4.20 -19.94 -2.03
N ALA A 3 -3.43 -21.04 -1.92
CA ALA A 3 -3.09 -21.64 -0.62
C ALA A 3 -2.35 -20.66 0.31
N GLU A 4 -1.47 -19.82 -0.23
CA GLU A 4 -0.76 -18.78 0.53
C GLU A 4 -1.72 -17.67 0.97
N TRP A 5 -2.65 -17.28 0.10
CA TRP A 5 -3.67 -16.29 0.43
C TRP A 5 -4.60 -16.77 1.53
N LYS A 6 -5.06 -18.02 1.42
CA LYS A 6 -5.87 -18.66 2.46
C LYS A 6 -5.10 -18.72 3.77
N ALA A 7 -3.85 -19.16 3.75
CA ALA A 7 -3.00 -19.23 4.94
C ALA A 7 -2.86 -17.87 5.64
N ARG A 8 -2.77 -16.75 4.90
CA ARG A 8 -2.76 -15.40 5.50
C ARG A 8 -4.08 -15.04 6.17
N LEU A 9 -5.21 -15.35 5.52
CA LEU A 9 -6.53 -15.03 6.04
C LEU A 9 -6.91 -15.89 7.25
N THR A 10 -6.32 -17.08 7.37
CA THR A 10 -6.59 -18.07 8.43
C THR A 10 -5.37 -18.31 9.33
N ALA A 11 -4.46 -17.33 9.46
CA ALA A 11 -3.21 -17.51 10.20
C ALA A 11 -3.42 -17.72 11.71
N GLY A 12 -4.51 -17.19 12.26
CA GLY A 12 -4.98 -17.43 13.63
C GLY A 12 -6.37 -18.05 13.68
N PRO A 13 -6.87 -18.40 14.88
CA PRO A 13 -8.23 -18.90 15.06
C PRO A 13 -9.28 -17.95 14.48
N ALA A 14 -10.35 -18.49 13.89
CA ALA A 14 -11.41 -17.66 13.31
C ALA A 14 -11.97 -16.67 14.35
N GLY A 15 -12.04 -15.39 13.97
CA GLY A 15 -12.48 -14.29 14.84
C GLY A 15 -11.39 -13.70 15.74
N SER A 16 -10.21 -14.32 15.84
CA SER A 16 -9.10 -13.75 16.61
C SER A 16 -8.50 -12.54 15.91
N GLU A 17 -8.05 -11.56 16.70
CA GLU A 17 -7.48 -10.32 16.18
C GLU A 17 -6.14 -10.56 15.47
N THR A 18 -5.87 -9.77 14.42
CA THR A 18 -4.55 -9.71 13.77
C THR A 18 -3.68 -8.63 14.43
N SER A 19 -2.39 -8.58 14.10
CA SER A 19 -1.50 -7.51 14.58
C SER A 19 -1.84 -6.11 14.06
N ALA A 20 -2.80 -6.00 13.12
CA ALA A 20 -3.33 -4.69 12.72
C ALA A 20 -4.11 -4.02 13.85
N VAL A 21 -4.78 -4.82 14.70
CA VAL A 21 -5.48 -4.34 15.90
C VAL A 21 -4.46 -3.94 16.97
N GLY A 22 -4.63 -2.77 17.56
CA GLY A 22 -3.69 -2.18 18.53
C GLY A 22 -2.49 -1.46 17.89
N THR A 23 -2.19 -1.72 16.61
CA THR A 23 -1.07 -1.09 15.90
C THR A 23 -1.53 -0.03 14.91
N ARG A 24 -2.45 -0.38 14.00
CA ARG A 24 -2.95 0.50 12.92
C ARG A 24 -4.40 0.89 13.14
N PHE A 25 -5.18 0.01 13.78
CA PHE A 25 -6.60 0.22 14.05
C PHE A 25 -6.95 -0.25 15.46
N ASP A 26 -8.01 0.29 16.05
CA ASP A 26 -8.64 -0.31 17.22
C ASP A 26 -9.49 -1.54 16.82
N ALA A 27 -10.05 -2.24 17.81
CA ALA A 27 -10.88 -3.43 17.57
C ALA A 27 -12.19 -3.15 16.81
N GLY A 28 -12.58 -1.87 16.72
CA GLY A 28 -13.73 -1.39 15.94
C GLY A 28 -13.35 -0.91 14.53
N GLY A 29 -12.08 -1.02 14.14
CA GLY A 29 -11.58 -0.61 12.84
C GLY A 29 -11.32 0.89 12.71
N ARG A 30 -11.33 1.66 13.81
CA ARG A 30 -10.95 3.07 13.77
C ARG A 30 -9.44 3.19 13.70
N PRO A 31 -8.90 4.11 12.89
CA PRO A 31 -7.46 4.28 12.72
C PRO A 31 -6.80 4.75 14.03
N LEU A 32 -5.66 4.15 14.34
CA LEU A 32 -4.75 4.59 15.40
C LEU A 32 -3.63 5.45 14.80
N ARG A 33 -2.91 6.14 15.68
CA ARG A 33 -1.68 6.85 15.29
C ARG A 33 -0.66 5.83 14.79
N PHE A 34 -0.43 5.84 13.50
CA PHE A 34 0.54 5.03 12.79
C PHE A 34 1.21 5.93 11.77
N GLY A 35 2.14 6.75 12.26
CA GLY A 35 2.73 7.81 11.48
C GLY A 35 4.01 7.39 10.75
N GLY A 36 4.32 8.12 9.69
CA GLY A 36 5.60 8.03 9.01
C GLY A 36 5.71 8.83 7.74
N ASN A 37 6.71 8.47 6.95
CA ASN A 37 6.98 9.05 5.65
C ASN A 37 7.09 7.96 4.58
N THR A 38 6.78 8.33 3.34
CA THR A 38 6.70 7.39 2.21
C THR A 38 6.76 8.14 0.89
N VAL A 39 7.09 7.45 -0.20
CA VAL A 39 6.93 7.97 -1.57
C VAL A 39 5.78 7.22 -2.23
N VAL A 40 4.75 7.94 -2.65
CA VAL A 40 3.52 7.37 -3.19
C VAL A 40 3.09 8.05 -4.48
N CYS A 41 2.35 7.34 -5.32
CA CYS A 41 1.55 7.94 -6.39
C CYS A 41 0.09 7.93 -5.94
N HIS A 42 -0.47 9.09 -5.65
CA HIS A 42 -1.90 9.22 -5.33
C HIS A 42 -2.75 8.85 -6.55
N VAL A 43 -3.92 8.26 -6.29
CA VAL A 43 -5.00 8.22 -7.28
C VAL A 43 -5.67 9.60 -7.27
N PRO A 44 -5.67 10.37 -8.36
CA PRO A 44 -6.25 11.71 -8.35
C PRO A 44 -7.75 11.65 -8.03
N VAL A 45 -8.16 12.37 -6.98
CA VAL A 45 -9.57 12.45 -6.56
C VAL A 45 -10.43 12.95 -7.72
N VAL A 46 -11.68 12.49 -7.79
CA VAL A 46 -12.64 12.74 -8.88
C VAL A 46 -12.25 12.25 -10.28
N SER A 47 -11.08 11.64 -10.47
CA SER A 47 -10.71 11.00 -11.73
C SER A 47 -11.60 9.78 -12.03
N ALA A 48 -11.62 9.35 -13.30
CA ALA A 48 -12.36 8.15 -13.68
C ALA A 48 -11.79 6.89 -12.98
N LEU A 49 -10.47 6.82 -12.80
CA LEU A 49 -9.83 5.75 -12.05
C LEU A 49 -10.26 5.76 -10.57
N TRP A 50 -10.32 6.95 -9.95
CA TRP A 50 -10.77 7.08 -8.56
C TRP A 50 -12.19 6.57 -8.36
N ARG A 51 -13.13 6.92 -9.27
CA ARG A 51 -14.52 6.45 -9.16
C ARG A 51 -14.61 4.92 -9.29
N ASP A 52 -13.85 4.33 -10.21
CA ASP A 52 -13.87 2.88 -10.41
C ASP A 52 -13.23 2.14 -9.23
N LEU A 53 -12.15 2.68 -8.65
CA LEU A 53 -11.55 2.13 -7.43
C LEU A 53 -12.48 2.32 -6.22
N ALA A 54 -13.14 3.46 -6.08
CA ALA A 54 -14.12 3.68 -5.02
C ALA A 54 -15.30 2.69 -5.14
N ALA A 55 -15.79 2.44 -6.36
CA ALA A 55 -16.82 1.44 -6.62
C ALA A 55 -16.33 0.03 -6.29
N LEU A 56 -15.09 -0.32 -6.64
CA LEU A 56 -14.48 -1.60 -6.27
C LEU A 56 -14.35 -1.75 -4.74
N GLY A 57 -13.91 -0.69 -4.05
CA GLY A 57 -13.84 -0.65 -2.59
C GLY A 57 -15.21 -0.82 -1.94
N GLY A 58 -16.25 -0.17 -2.47
CA GLY A 58 -17.63 -0.35 -2.03
C GLY A 58 -18.14 -1.77 -2.24
N ALA A 59 -17.82 -2.40 -3.38
CA ALA A 59 -18.16 -3.80 -3.64
C ALA A 59 -17.46 -4.76 -2.66
N LEU A 60 -16.19 -4.50 -2.33
CA LEU A 60 -15.46 -5.26 -1.31
C LEU A 60 -16.07 -5.09 0.09
N ALA A 61 -16.51 -3.87 0.44
CA ALA A 61 -17.16 -3.57 1.72
C ALA A 61 -18.59 -4.14 1.83
N ALA A 62 -19.18 -4.59 0.71
CA ALA A 62 -20.46 -5.28 0.68
C ALA A 62 -20.34 -6.82 0.77
N LEU A 63 -19.11 -7.38 0.76
CA LEU A 63 -18.90 -8.82 0.89
C LEU A 63 -19.25 -9.32 2.30
N PRO A 64 -19.65 -10.60 2.46
CA PRO A 64 -20.05 -11.15 3.76
C PRO A 64 -18.98 -11.01 4.86
N SER A 65 -17.70 -11.05 4.50
CA SER A 65 -16.58 -10.93 5.44
C SER A 65 -16.19 -9.49 5.79
N ALA A 66 -16.89 -8.46 5.28
CA ALA A 66 -16.52 -7.06 5.47
C ALA A 66 -16.35 -6.65 6.95
N GLY A 67 -17.13 -7.24 7.86
CA GLY A 67 -17.03 -6.98 9.31
C GLY A 67 -15.69 -7.41 9.95
N SER A 68 -14.87 -8.19 9.23
CA SER A 68 -13.52 -8.58 9.67
C SER A 68 -12.43 -7.61 9.18
N TYR A 69 -12.77 -6.53 8.49
CA TYR A 69 -11.82 -5.60 7.88
C TYR A 69 -12.04 -4.14 8.32
N ALA A 70 -10.96 -3.37 8.39
CA ALA A 70 -10.99 -1.91 8.38
C ALA A 70 -10.74 -1.42 6.96
N PHE A 71 -11.75 -0.79 6.34
CA PHE A 71 -11.64 -0.22 5.00
C PHE A 71 -11.08 1.20 5.04
N LEU A 72 -10.19 1.49 4.10
CA LEU A 72 -9.61 2.82 3.94
C LEU A 72 -10.54 3.72 3.10
N PRO A 73 -10.58 5.03 3.40
CA PRO A 73 -11.34 5.99 2.60
C PRO A 73 -10.73 6.10 1.18
N PRO A 74 -11.53 6.23 0.11
CA PRO A 74 -11.03 6.35 -1.26
C PRO A 74 -10.05 7.51 -1.49
N GLU A 75 -10.13 8.55 -0.68
CA GLU A 75 -9.21 9.70 -0.67
C GLU A 75 -7.78 9.31 -0.28
N SER A 76 -7.60 8.18 0.42
CA SER A 76 -6.29 7.67 0.79
C SER A 76 -5.70 6.72 -0.25
N TYR A 77 -6.42 6.39 -1.33
CA TYR A 77 -5.94 5.41 -2.30
C TYR A 77 -4.70 5.91 -3.05
N HIS A 78 -3.65 5.12 -2.98
CA HIS A 78 -2.37 5.41 -3.61
C HIS A 78 -1.65 4.09 -3.89
N MET A 79 -0.69 4.15 -4.82
CA MET A 79 0.33 3.11 -4.95
C MET A 79 1.58 3.57 -4.22
N THR A 80 2.08 2.79 -3.26
CA THR A 80 3.39 3.08 -2.68
C THR A 80 4.49 2.72 -3.69
N VAL A 81 5.36 3.69 -3.97
CA VAL A 81 6.55 3.50 -4.80
C VAL A 81 7.72 3.06 -3.92
N PHE A 82 7.88 3.68 -2.75
CA PHE A 82 8.98 3.39 -1.84
C PHE A 82 8.58 3.68 -0.38
N GLY A 83 8.80 2.71 0.51
CA GLY A 83 8.54 2.87 1.93
C GLY A 83 9.65 3.69 2.60
N GLY A 84 9.26 4.69 3.40
CA GLY A 84 10.18 5.42 4.24
C GLY A 84 10.22 4.86 5.67
N VAL A 85 10.41 5.73 6.66
CA VAL A 85 10.39 5.35 8.08
C VAL A 85 8.95 5.34 8.58
N THR A 86 8.52 4.21 9.15
CA THR A 86 7.18 3.99 9.74
C THR A 86 7.30 3.61 11.20
N ALA A 87 6.33 3.99 12.03
CA ALA A 87 6.27 3.58 13.44
C ALA A 87 5.77 2.12 13.59
N ASN A 88 6.21 1.20 12.73
CA ASN A 88 5.67 -0.15 12.64
C ASN A 88 6.46 -1.13 13.50
N PRO A 89 5.90 -1.62 14.64
CA PRO A 89 6.57 -2.61 15.48
C PRO A 89 6.76 -3.97 14.79
N ASP A 90 5.97 -4.28 13.76
CA ASP A 90 6.04 -5.55 13.01
C ASP A 90 7.16 -5.58 11.96
N ARG A 91 7.85 -4.46 11.75
CA ARG A 91 9.01 -4.40 10.85
C ARG A 91 10.25 -4.19 11.71
N VAL A 92 11.29 -5.00 11.48
CA VAL A 92 12.66 -4.57 11.80
C VAL A 92 12.80 -3.20 11.16
N GLU A 93 12.93 -2.16 11.96
CA GLU A 93 12.89 -0.79 11.46
C GLU A 93 13.95 -0.66 10.36
N VAL A 94 13.50 -0.53 9.12
CA VAL A 94 14.40 -0.23 8.02
C VAL A 94 14.79 1.23 8.23
N TRP A 95 15.98 1.40 8.79
CA TRP A 95 16.47 2.68 9.24
C TRP A 95 17.46 3.26 8.22
N PRO A 96 17.44 4.57 7.97
CA PRO A 96 18.38 5.19 7.04
C PRO A 96 19.83 5.01 7.50
N GLU A 97 20.68 4.56 6.58
CA GLU A 97 22.11 4.40 6.80
C GLU A 97 22.76 5.71 7.28
N GLY A 98 23.64 5.60 8.27
CA GLY A 98 24.36 6.73 8.86
C GLY A 98 23.51 7.65 9.74
N VAL A 99 22.25 7.31 10.02
CA VAL A 99 21.38 8.08 10.93
C VAL A 99 21.27 7.36 12.27
N PRO A 100 21.53 8.02 13.41
CA PRO A 100 21.34 7.40 14.73
C PRO A 100 19.89 6.93 14.97
N ALA A 101 19.69 5.78 15.61
CA ALA A 101 18.36 5.25 15.92
C ALA A 101 17.52 6.18 16.82
N ALA A 102 18.20 7.00 17.66
CA ALA A 102 17.54 7.98 18.51
C ALA A 102 17.15 9.28 17.79
N THR A 103 17.44 9.42 16.48
CA THR A 103 17.11 10.64 15.74
C THR A 103 15.60 10.85 15.72
N PRO A 104 15.09 12.02 16.16
CA PRO A 104 13.66 12.29 16.15
C PRO A 104 13.07 12.21 14.75
N ARG A 105 11.85 11.68 14.63
CA ARG A 105 11.17 11.51 13.33
C ARG A 105 11.13 12.79 12.49
N ALA A 106 10.81 13.93 13.11
CA ALA A 106 10.76 15.21 12.42
C ALA A 106 12.11 15.65 11.84
N ALA A 107 13.23 15.20 12.41
CA ALA A 107 14.56 15.44 11.84
C ALA A 107 14.84 14.51 10.64
N ILE A 108 14.35 13.27 10.68
CA ILE A 108 14.42 12.34 9.54
C ILE A 108 13.59 12.87 8.37
N ASP A 109 12.39 13.40 8.64
CA ASP A 109 11.53 13.97 7.60
C ASP A 109 12.23 15.13 6.87
N ARG A 110 12.87 16.05 7.61
CA ARG A 110 13.66 17.15 7.04
C ARG A 110 14.87 16.64 6.25
N LEU A 111 15.61 15.69 6.81
CA LEU A 111 16.76 15.07 6.14
C LEU A 111 16.34 14.42 4.81
N PHE A 112 15.17 13.78 4.76
CA PHE A 112 14.68 13.16 3.54
C PHE A 112 14.26 14.20 2.51
N ILE A 113 13.59 15.29 2.93
CA ILE A 113 13.29 16.42 2.03
C ILE A 113 14.57 16.98 1.41
N GLU A 114 15.62 17.19 2.22
CA GLU A 114 16.92 17.68 1.74
C GLU A 114 17.60 16.69 0.77
N ARG A 115 17.60 15.39 1.09
CA ARG A 115 18.19 14.34 0.26
C ARG A 115 17.48 14.15 -1.09
N LEU A 116 16.18 14.43 -1.13
CA LEU A 116 15.34 14.32 -2.33
C LEU A 116 15.31 15.60 -3.17
N ALA A 117 15.83 16.72 -2.69
CA ALA A 117 15.85 17.98 -3.42
C ALA A 117 16.57 17.83 -4.79
N GLY A 118 15.91 18.32 -5.86
CA GLY A 118 16.41 18.24 -7.25
C GLY A 118 16.44 16.82 -7.83
N MET A 119 15.81 15.84 -7.16
CA MET A 119 15.66 14.50 -7.70
C MET A 119 14.58 14.50 -8.80
N ARG A 120 14.91 13.90 -9.93
CA ARG A 120 13.97 13.68 -11.04
C ARG A 120 13.26 12.35 -10.88
N ALA A 121 12.00 12.28 -11.29
CA ALA A 121 11.23 11.04 -11.33
C ALA A 121 10.30 11.00 -12.54
N PRO A 122 9.93 9.79 -13.03
CA PRO A 122 8.88 9.64 -14.02
C PRO A 122 7.58 10.32 -13.54
N GLN A 123 6.99 11.13 -14.41
CA GLN A 123 5.79 11.92 -14.08
C GLN A 123 4.48 11.15 -14.25
N ARG A 124 4.57 9.89 -14.69
CA ARG A 124 3.44 8.96 -14.80
C ARG A 124 3.91 7.52 -14.77
N PHE A 125 3.05 6.63 -14.31
CA PHE A 125 3.25 5.19 -14.36
C PHE A 125 2.03 4.50 -14.95
N ARG A 126 2.27 3.63 -15.93
CA ARG A 126 1.24 2.75 -16.49
C ARG A 126 1.35 1.38 -15.82
N MET A 127 0.28 0.98 -15.15
CA MET A 127 0.21 -0.27 -14.39
C MET A 127 -0.96 -1.11 -14.88
N ARG A 128 -0.85 -2.43 -14.77
CA ARG A 128 -1.94 -3.38 -15.05
C ARG A 128 -2.43 -3.94 -13.72
N PRO A 129 -3.74 -3.89 -13.45
CA PRO A 129 -4.30 -4.61 -12.32
C PRO A 129 -4.15 -6.12 -12.55
N ALA A 130 -3.63 -6.83 -11.55
CA ALA A 130 -3.33 -8.26 -11.65
C ALA A 130 -4.29 -9.10 -10.82
N ALA A 131 -4.38 -8.84 -9.51
CA ALA A 131 -5.19 -9.61 -8.58
C ALA A 131 -5.67 -8.76 -7.39
N LEU A 132 -6.83 -9.12 -6.83
CA LEU A 132 -7.21 -8.72 -5.48
C LEU A 132 -6.76 -9.81 -4.52
N ARG A 133 -5.89 -9.49 -3.57
CA ARG A 133 -5.29 -10.51 -2.70
C ARG A 133 -4.96 -9.99 -1.29
N PRO A 134 -4.86 -10.90 -0.30
CA PRO A 134 -4.32 -10.55 1.00
C PRO A 134 -2.82 -10.23 0.92
N MET A 135 -2.40 -9.14 1.56
CA MET A 135 -1.00 -8.75 1.74
C MET A 135 -0.72 -8.42 3.22
N GLY A 136 0.54 -8.62 3.64
CA GLY A 136 0.96 -8.37 5.02
C GLY A 136 0.15 -9.22 6.00
N THR A 137 -0.48 -8.55 6.97
CA THR A 137 -1.32 -9.14 8.03
C THR A 137 -2.73 -9.53 7.54
N GLY A 138 -2.92 -9.72 6.22
CA GLY A 138 -4.18 -10.16 5.62
C GLY A 138 -5.03 -9.07 4.95
N GLY A 139 -4.54 -7.84 4.82
CA GLY A 139 -5.29 -6.73 4.20
C GLY A 139 -5.56 -6.92 2.71
N THR A 140 -6.70 -6.42 2.21
CA THR A 140 -7.06 -6.53 0.79
C THR A 140 -6.39 -5.45 -0.03
N VAL A 141 -5.62 -5.87 -1.04
CA VAL A 141 -4.94 -4.97 -1.96
C VAL A 141 -5.24 -5.35 -3.41
N LEU A 142 -5.30 -4.36 -4.29
CA LEU A 142 -5.21 -4.56 -5.74
C LEU A 142 -3.74 -4.56 -6.13
N GLU A 143 -3.23 -5.73 -6.49
CA GLU A 143 -1.89 -5.90 -7.04
C GLU A 143 -1.79 -5.26 -8.41
N LEU A 144 -0.69 -4.54 -8.59
CA LEU A 144 -0.33 -3.83 -9.81
C LEU A 144 0.98 -4.39 -10.36
N VAL A 145 1.00 -4.69 -11.64
CA VAL A 145 2.24 -5.02 -12.37
C VAL A 145 2.52 -3.92 -13.39
N PRO A 146 3.80 -3.59 -13.68
CA PRO A 146 4.11 -2.63 -14.75
C PRO A 146 3.48 -3.03 -16.08
N ALA A 147 3.06 -2.04 -16.88
CA ALA A 147 2.36 -2.32 -18.14
C ALA A 147 3.22 -3.02 -19.20
N ASP A 148 4.52 -2.77 -19.15
CA ASP A 148 5.54 -3.31 -20.04
C ASP A 148 6.91 -3.29 -19.34
N GLU A 149 7.95 -3.80 -20.02
CA GLU A 149 9.32 -3.85 -19.49
C GLU A 149 9.92 -2.46 -19.28
N ASP A 150 9.51 -1.46 -20.05
CA ASP A 150 10.00 -0.09 -19.93
C ASP A 150 9.45 0.57 -18.65
N GLU A 151 8.17 0.37 -18.34
CA GLU A 151 7.56 0.75 -17.06
C GLU A 151 8.25 0.04 -15.90
N LEU A 152 8.55 -1.27 -16.04
CA LEU A 152 9.27 -2.01 -15.01
C LEU A 152 10.65 -1.42 -14.76
N ARG A 153 11.44 -1.15 -15.80
CA ARG A 153 12.76 -0.52 -15.67
C ARG A 153 12.66 0.86 -15.04
N ARG A 154 11.68 1.68 -15.43
CA ARG A 154 11.47 3.02 -14.88
C ARG A 154 11.15 2.99 -13.38
N ILE A 155 10.16 2.20 -12.96
CA ILE A 155 9.75 2.19 -11.55
C ILE A 155 10.79 1.51 -10.65
N ARG A 156 11.50 0.48 -11.14
CA ARG A 156 12.61 -0.14 -10.40
C ARG A 156 13.83 0.78 -10.31
N GLY A 157 14.17 1.47 -11.39
CA GLY A 157 15.23 2.48 -11.39
C GLY A 157 14.94 3.63 -10.41
N LEU A 158 13.69 4.10 -10.35
CA LEU A 158 13.27 5.09 -9.35
C LEU A 158 13.45 4.54 -7.92
N ARG A 159 13.03 3.30 -7.66
CA ARG A 159 13.21 2.68 -6.34
C ARG A 159 14.67 2.58 -5.93
N GLU A 160 15.55 2.17 -6.84
CA GLU A 160 17.00 2.10 -6.56
C GLU A 160 17.56 3.49 -6.26
N ALA A 161 17.20 4.51 -7.04
CA ALA A 161 17.61 5.88 -6.79
C ALA A 161 17.11 6.39 -5.41
N LEU A 162 15.87 6.07 -5.03
CA LEU A 162 15.33 6.40 -3.71
C LEU A 162 16.06 5.67 -2.58
N ALA A 163 16.40 4.38 -2.77
CA ALA A 163 17.17 3.62 -1.80
C ALA A 163 18.53 4.26 -1.51
N LEU A 164 19.26 4.62 -2.58
CA LEU A 164 20.56 5.29 -2.47
C LEU A 164 20.44 6.68 -1.83
N ARG A 165 19.44 7.47 -2.22
CA ARG A 165 19.24 8.83 -1.68
C ARG A 165 18.85 8.80 -0.22
N LEU A 166 17.95 7.90 0.18
CA LEU A 166 17.42 7.85 1.54
C LEU A 166 18.25 6.99 2.48
N GLY A 167 19.15 6.14 1.95
CA GLY A 167 19.91 5.17 2.73
C GLY A 167 19.03 4.04 3.28
N ILE A 168 17.93 3.72 2.60
CA ILE A 168 16.96 2.70 3.02
C ILE A 168 16.98 1.57 2.00
N ARG A 169 17.11 0.32 2.45
CA ARG A 169 16.89 -0.85 1.59
C ARG A 169 16.08 -1.91 2.31
N GLU A 170 14.82 -2.06 1.92
CA GLU A 170 13.95 -3.11 2.45
C GLU A 170 14.41 -4.49 1.94
N ALA A 171 14.22 -5.54 2.74
CA ALA A 171 14.58 -6.91 2.34
C ALA A 171 13.90 -7.38 1.04
N ASN A 172 12.71 -6.85 0.74
CA ASN A 172 11.98 -7.13 -0.49
C ASN A 172 12.21 -6.07 -1.59
N HIS A 173 13.31 -5.29 -1.55
CA HIS A 173 13.52 -4.17 -2.47
C HIS A 173 13.33 -4.55 -3.95
N ASP A 174 13.98 -5.64 -4.38
CA ASP A 174 13.96 -6.14 -5.76
C ASP A 174 12.66 -6.90 -6.08
N ALA A 175 12.03 -7.49 -5.06
CA ALA A 175 10.80 -8.27 -5.18
C ALA A 175 9.53 -7.50 -4.78
N TYR A 176 9.62 -6.17 -4.62
CA TYR A 176 8.49 -5.37 -4.12
C TYR A 176 7.26 -5.51 -5.03
N ALA A 177 6.13 -5.87 -4.43
CA ALA A 177 4.86 -6.01 -5.13
C ALA A 177 4.08 -4.71 -5.04
N PHE A 178 3.94 -4.00 -6.17
CA PHE A 178 3.18 -2.76 -6.24
C PHE A 178 1.69 -3.05 -6.05
N HIS A 179 1.00 -2.16 -5.33
CA HIS A 179 -0.40 -2.38 -5.00
C HIS A 179 -1.09 -1.08 -4.55
N ILE A 180 -2.42 -1.09 -4.61
CA ILE A 180 -3.29 -0.11 -3.94
C ILE A 180 -4.03 -0.86 -2.83
N THR A 181 -3.98 -0.32 -1.61
CA THR A 181 -4.61 -0.95 -0.43
C THR A 181 -6.05 -0.47 -0.27
N PHE A 182 -6.98 -1.40 -0.06
CA PHE A 182 -8.39 -1.12 0.23
C PHE A 182 -8.72 -1.30 1.71
N SER A 183 -8.13 -2.30 2.36
CA SER A 183 -8.47 -2.62 3.74
C SER A 183 -7.38 -3.41 4.45
N TYR A 184 -7.50 -3.48 5.77
CA TYR A 184 -6.68 -4.34 6.64
C TYR A 184 -7.58 -5.35 7.35
N LEU A 185 -7.13 -6.61 7.41
CA LEU A 185 -7.82 -7.65 8.16
C LEU A 185 -7.65 -7.37 9.66
N LEU A 186 -8.75 -7.22 10.37
CA LEU A 186 -8.78 -7.05 11.83
C LEU A 186 -8.94 -8.39 12.54
N ARG A 187 -9.68 -9.34 11.93
CA ARG A 187 -9.94 -10.66 12.51
C ARG A 187 -9.75 -11.77 11.50
N HIS A 188 -9.09 -12.86 11.87
CA HIS A 188 -8.88 -14.01 10.99
C HIS A 188 -10.22 -14.62 10.56
N LEU A 189 -10.28 -15.08 9.32
CA LEU A 189 -11.46 -15.71 8.75
C LEU A 189 -11.48 -17.21 9.08
N SER A 190 -12.68 -17.82 9.03
CA SER A 190 -12.77 -19.27 8.92
C SER A 190 -12.24 -19.72 7.56
N ALA A 191 -11.88 -21.01 7.44
CA ALA A 191 -11.41 -21.57 6.18
C ALA A 191 -12.43 -21.40 5.04
N GLU A 192 -13.72 -21.60 5.33
CA GLU A 192 -14.83 -21.43 4.39
C GLU A 192 -14.99 -19.95 3.97
N ALA A 193 -14.98 -19.02 4.93
CA ALA A 193 -15.07 -17.59 4.62
C ALA A 193 -13.87 -17.10 3.81
N ALA A 194 -12.66 -17.63 4.08
CA ALA A 194 -11.47 -17.30 3.31
C ALA A 194 -11.55 -17.80 1.86
N GLU A 195 -12.09 -19.01 1.62
CA GLU A 195 -12.32 -19.53 0.28
C GLU A 195 -13.34 -18.68 -0.50
N ALA A 196 -14.47 -18.36 0.14
CA ALA A 196 -15.48 -17.49 -0.46
C ALA A 196 -14.91 -16.10 -0.79
N GLN A 197 -14.15 -15.51 0.13
CA GLN A 197 -13.50 -14.21 -0.07
C GLN A 197 -12.53 -14.22 -1.26
N ILE A 198 -11.72 -15.28 -1.41
CA ILE A 198 -10.79 -15.42 -2.53
C ILE A 198 -11.55 -15.54 -3.86
N ALA A 199 -12.66 -16.30 -3.90
CA ALA A 199 -13.49 -16.43 -5.08
C ALA A 199 -14.16 -15.09 -5.47
N ASP A 200 -14.68 -14.34 -4.51
CA ASP A 200 -15.26 -13.02 -4.74
C ASP A 200 -14.22 -12.01 -5.22
N HIS A 201 -13.03 -12.01 -4.62
CA HIS A 201 -11.90 -11.20 -5.09
C HIS A 201 -11.55 -11.50 -6.56
N ALA A 202 -11.49 -12.78 -6.95
CA ALA A 202 -11.21 -13.19 -8.32
C ALA A 202 -12.28 -12.68 -9.31
N ARG A 203 -13.55 -12.78 -8.95
CA ARG A 203 -14.67 -12.27 -9.76
C ARG A 203 -14.62 -10.74 -9.90
N LEU A 204 -14.44 -10.01 -8.80
CA LEU A 204 -14.40 -8.55 -8.78
C LEU A 204 -13.21 -8.01 -9.58
N VAL A 205 -12.02 -8.59 -9.41
CA VAL A 205 -10.84 -8.14 -10.15
C VAL A 205 -10.93 -8.47 -11.64
N ALA A 206 -11.57 -9.58 -12.03
CA ALA A 206 -11.78 -9.90 -13.45
C ALA A 206 -12.64 -8.84 -14.16
N THR A 207 -13.73 -8.40 -13.52
CA THR A 207 -14.56 -7.30 -14.01
C THR A 207 -13.76 -6.00 -14.09
N PHE A 208 -13.04 -5.64 -13.02
CA PHE A 208 -12.23 -4.42 -12.98
C PHE A 208 -11.16 -4.41 -14.09
N ARG A 209 -10.43 -5.52 -14.29
CA ARG A 209 -9.40 -5.66 -15.33
C ARG A 209 -9.95 -5.55 -16.74
N THR A 210 -11.18 -6.00 -16.96
CA THR A 210 -11.85 -5.88 -18.27
C THR A 210 -12.15 -4.41 -18.58
N ALA A 211 -12.65 -3.66 -17.60
CA ALA A 211 -12.92 -2.23 -17.74
C ALA A 211 -11.64 -1.37 -17.76
N ARG A 212 -10.60 -1.79 -17.02
CA ARG A 212 -9.34 -1.08 -16.81
C ARG A 212 -8.14 -2.01 -17.03
N PRO A 213 -7.84 -2.41 -18.28
CA PRO A 213 -6.71 -3.29 -18.55
C PRO A 213 -5.36 -2.64 -18.21
N VAL A 214 -5.30 -1.31 -18.28
CA VAL A 214 -4.18 -0.46 -17.84
C VAL A 214 -4.76 0.70 -17.05
N ILE A 215 -4.13 1.05 -15.94
CA ILE A 215 -4.38 2.25 -15.16
C ILE A 215 -3.17 3.17 -15.27
N GLU A 216 -3.41 4.47 -15.22
CA GLU A 216 -2.36 5.48 -15.17
C GLU A 216 -2.38 6.17 -13.81
N LEU A 217 -1.21 6.23 -13.18
CA LEU A 217 -0.96 6.93 -11.94
C LEU A 217 -0.09 8.15 -12.23
N GLY A 218 -0.30 9.22 -11.46
CA GLY A 218 0.45 10.47 -11.58
C GLY A 218 1.89 10.37 -11.07
N PRO A 219 2.57 11.52 -10.92
CA PRO A 219 3.93 11.56 -10.41
C PRO A 219 4.01 11.02 -8.97
N PRO A 220 5.16 10.49 -8.56
CA PRO A 220 5.39 10.17 -7.16
C PRO A 220 5.51 11.45 -6.34
N GLU A 221 5.16 11.36 -5.05
CA GLU A 221 5.23 12.46 -4.09
C GLU A 221 5.80 11.92 -2.78
N PHE A 222 6.74 12.64 -2.17
CA PHE A 222 7.18 12.32 -0.82
C PHE A 222 6.16 12.88 0.17
N CYS A 223 5.60 12.00 0.99
CA CYS A 223 4.47 12.28 1.86
C CYS A 223 4.77 11.96 3.31
N LEU A 224 4.13 12.74 4.20
CA LEU A 224 4.01 12.43 5.62
C LEU A 224 2.59 11.96 5.93
N PHE A 225 2.44 11.08 6.91
CA PHE A 225 1.15 10.60 7.37
C PHE A 225 1.16 10.37 8.87
N SER A 226 0.00 10.52 9.51
CA SER A 226 -0.20 10.29 10.96
C SER A 226 -1.08 9.07 11.25
N THR A 227 -1.92 8.72 10.28
CA THR A 227 -2.75 7.52 10.21
C THR A 227 -2.74 7.03 8.75
N LEU A 228 -3.39 5.89 8.47
CA LEU A 228 -3.47 5.34 7.11
C LEU A 228 -4.55 5.98 6.24
N GLU A 229 -5.30 6.97 6.76
CA GLU A 229 -6.40 7.62 6.05
C GLU A 229 -5.96 8.79 5.17
N ARG A 230 -4.76 9.33 5.39
CA ARG A 230 -4.31 10.52 4.65
C ARG A 230 -2.79 10.60 4.57
N PHE A 231 -2.32 10.83 3.35
CA PHE A 231 -0.91 11.05 3.02
C PHE A 231 -0.78 12.49 2.49
N LEU A 232 0.06 13.29 3.13
CA LEU A 232 0.24 14.70 2.82
C LEU A 232 1.56 14.90 2.06
N PRO A 233 1.52 15.31 0.78
CA PRO A 233 2.72 15.66 0.04
C PRO A 233 3.49 16.80 0.72
N VAL A 234 4.80 16.62 0.87
CA VAL A 234 5.71 17.64 1.42
C VAL A 234 6.94 17.89 0.52
N ALA A 235 7.18 17.03 -0.47
CA ALA A 235 8.14 17.27 -1.53
C ALA A 235 7.71 16.57 -2.83
N TRP A 236 8.10 17.18 -3.95
CA TRP A 236 7.79 16.72 -5.32
C TRP A 236 9.09 16.48 -6.09
N PHE A 237 8.99 15.74 -7.19
CA PHE A 237 10.11 15.37 -8.04
C PHE A 237 10.02 16.05 -9.39
N ASP A 238 11.16 16.50 -9.90
CA ASP A 238 11.27 17.12 -11.22
C ASP A 238 11.01 16.09 -12.34
N ALA A 239 10.62 16.57 -13.52
CA ALA A 239 10.38 15.74 -14.71
C ALA A 239 11.67 15.25 -15.39
#